data_AF-A0A3D5X5Z1-F1
#
_entry.id   AF-A0A3D5X5Z1-F1
#
_cell.length_a   1.000
_cell.length_b   1.000
_cell.length_c   1.000
_cell.angle_alpha   90.00
_cell.angle_beta   90.00
_cell.angle_gamma   90.00
#
_symmetry.space_group_name_H-M   'P 1'
#
loop_
_entity.id
_entity.type
_entity.pdbx_description
1 polymer ?
#
loop_
_entity_poly.entity_id
_entity_poly.type
_entity_poly.pdbx_seq_one_letter_code
_entity_poly.pdbx_strand_id
1 'polypeptide(L)'
;KKELEDNPTLEEGIDYEDDEQEREEPIQEESETQDDEEFTLEDYLEDEDTPSYRLAANNYSKDDKREEIPFSTGISFHENLANQLGLRVLSEKQKNLGLYLIGNIDDDGYLRRKLSAIADDLAFSAGVETDEDELEQILRIIHDFEPVGIGARDLQECLLL
;
A
#
# COMPACT_ATOMS: atom_id res chain seq x y z
N LYS A 1 -5.94 -14.87 -7.68
CA LYS A 1 -7.19 -15.53 -8.14
C LYS A 1 -7.71 -14.76 -9.33
N LYS A 2 -7.63 -15.26 -10.55
CA LYS A 2 -8.15 -16.57 -10.95
C LYS A 2 -7.51 -16.82 -12.33
N GLU A 3 -6.32 -17.44 -12.42
CA GLU A 3 -6.11 -18.90 -12.33
C GLU A 3 -7.30 -19.66 -12.91
N LEU A 4 -7.27 -19.87 -14.23
CA LEU A 4 -7.28 -21.17 -14.90
C LEU A 4 -7.72 -20.89 -16.35
N GLU A 5 -6.74 -20.53 -17.18
CA GLU A 5 -6.92 -20.38 -18.62
C GLU A 5 -7.24 -21.75 -19.24
N ASP A 6 -8.47 -21.84 -19.75
CA ASP A 6 -8.99 -22.64 -20.85
C ASP A 6 -8.40 -24.04 -21.08
N ASN A 7 -9.11 -25.01 -20.50
CA ASN A 7 -9.04 -26.45 -20.72
C ASN A 7 -9.49 -26.79 -22.16
N PRO A 8 -8.57 -27.18 -23.07
CA PRO A 8 -8.83 -27.30 -24.50
C PRO A 8 -9.37 -28.68 -24.92
N THR A 9 -10.08 -29.39 -24.03
CA THR A 9 -10.49 -30.80 -24.26
C THR A 9 -12.01 -31.02 -24.27
N LEU A 10 -12.81 -29.96 -24.19
CA LEU A 10 -14.27 -30.05 -24.07
C LEU A 10 -14.99 -29.79 -25.40
N GLU A 11 -14.71 -30.61 -26.41
CA GLU A 11 -15.51 -30.66 -27.63
C GLU A 11 -15.55 -32.10 -28.17
N GLU A 12 -16.63 -32.80 -27.83
CA GLU A 12 -17.46 -33.69 -28.67
C GLU A 12 -18.10 -34.78 -27.78
N GLY A 13 -19.43 -34.71 -27.68
CA GLY A 13 -20.23 -35.49 -26.75
C GLY A 13 -20.22 -36.98 -27.03
N ILE A 14 -20.20 -37.75 -25.94
CA ILE A 14 -20.76 -39.09 -25.92
C ILE A 14 -21.41 -39.27 -24.54
N ASP A 15 -22.74 -39.21 -24.53
CA ASP A 15 -23.57 -39.54 -23.39
C ASP A 15 -23.31 -41.00 -22.99
N TYR A 16 -22.90 -41.24 -21.75
CA TYR A 16 -23.07 -42.54 -21.12
C TYR A 16 -23.55 -42.37 -19.69
N GLU A 17 -24.70 -42.96 -19.45
CA GLU A 17 -25.45 -43.05 -18.22
C GLU A 17 -24.68 -43.85 -17.15
N ASP A 18 -24.96 -43.46 -15.91
CA ASP A 18 -24.85 -44.17 -14.62
C ASP A 18 -24.55 -45.68 -14.67
N ASP A 19 -23.50 -46.14 -13.97
CA ASP A 19 -23.55 -47.42 -13.23
C ASP A 19 -22.43 -47.54 -12.16
N GLU A 20 -22.83 -47.86 -10.94
CA GLU A 20 -22.02 -48.12 -9.76
C GLU A 20 -21.25 -49.45 -9.89
N GLN A 21 -19.99 -49.52 -9.42
CA GLN A 21 -19.46 -50.75 -8.80
C GLN A 21 -18.13 -50.54 -8.06
N GLU A 22 -18.19 -50.79 -6.74
CA GLU A 22 -17.08 -50.96 -5.80
C GLU A 22 -16.18 -52.14 -6.19
N ARG A 23 -14.85 -51.98 -6.03
CA ARG A 23 -13.91 -53.10 -5.94
C ARG A 23 -12.89 -52.84 -4.83
N GLU A 24 -13.05 -53.60 -3.75
CA GLU A 24 -12.06 -53.80 -2.69
C GLU A 24 -11.02 -54.84 -3.14
N GLU A 25 -9.73 -54.57 -2.92
CA GLU A 25 -8.63 -55.52 -3.12
C GLU A 25 -8.10 -55.99 -1.74
N PRO A 26 -7.94 -57.30 -1.48
CA PRO A 26 -7.51 -57.80 -0.18
C PRO A 26 -5.98 -57.81 -0.02
N ILE A 27 -5.50 -57.36 1.14
CA ILE A 27 -4.08 -57.43 1.55
C ILE A 27 -3.82 -58.84 2.11
N GLN A 28 -2.84 -59.56 1.56
CA GLN A 28 -2.40 -60.85 2.08
C GLN A 28 -1.35 -60.64 3.17
N GLU A 29 -1.66 -61.09 4.39
CA GLU A 29 -0.73 -61.26 5.51
C GLU A 29 0.02 -62.59 5.35
N GLU A 30 1.35 -62.55 5.31
CA GLU A 30 2.19 -63.72 5.57
C GLU A 30 3.09 -63.40 6.77
N SER A 31 2.86 -64.17 7.84
CA SER A 31 3.61 -64.20 9.08
C SER A 31 4.70 -65.27 9.01
N GLU A 32 5.97 -64.91 9.24
CA GLU A 32 7.00 -65.86 9.68
C GLU A 32 7.80 -65.27 10.85
N THR A 33 7.84 -66.04 11.94
CA THR A 33 8.52 -65.75 13.21
C THR A 33 9.97 -66.24 13.17
N GLN A 34 10.93 -65.39 13.55
CA GLN A 34 12.26 -65.79 14.02
C GLN A 34 12.62 -64.99 15.29
N ASP A 35 13.03 -65.72 16.32
CA ASP A 35 13.37 -65.26 17.68
C ASP A 35 14.57 -64.29 17.72
N ASP A 36 14.46 -63.35 18.66
CA ASP A 36 15.50 -62.73 19.48
C ASP A 36 16.50 -61.74 18.86
N GLU A 37 16.00 -60.52 18.62
CA GLU A 37 16.49 -59.29 19.27
C GLU A 37 15.30 -58.33 19.26
N GLU A 38 14.68 -58.07 20.42
CA GLU A 38 13.60 -57.07 20.52
C GLU A 38 14.23 -55.69 20.27
N PHE A 39 14.30 -55.29 19.00
CA PHE A 39 14.75 -53.96 18.59
C PHE A 39 13.75 -52.95 19.15
N THR A 40 14.05 -52.44 20.34
CA THR A 40 13.17 -51.51 21.04
C THR A 40 13.17 -50.17 20.31
N LEU A 41 12.08 -49.41 20.41
CA LEU A 41 12.02 -48.04 19.88
C LEU A 41 13.11 -47.15 20.50
N GLU A 42 13.61 -47.52 21.68
CA GLU A 42 14.71 -46.85 22.38
C GLU A 42 16.04 -46.97 21.62
N ASP A 43 16.35 -48.13 21.02
CA ASP A 43 17.58 -48.33 20.21
C ASP A 43 17.59 -47.46 18.94
N TYR A 44 16.41 -47.10 18.41
CA TYR A 44 16.29 -46.18 17.27
C TYR A 44 16.45 -44.70 17.67
N LEU A 45 16.21 -44.38 18.95
CA LEU A 45 16.34 -43.03 19.49
C LEU A 45 17.78 -42.73 19.96
N GLU A 46 18.56 -43.76 20.32
CA GLU A 46 19.97 -43.61 20.71
C GLU A 46 20.89 -43.29 19.51
N ASP A 47 20.49 -43.61 18.27
CA ASP A 47 21.18 -43.18 17.05
C ASP A 47 20.84 -41.71 16.69
N GLU A 48 21.08 -40.83 17.67
CA GLU A 48 20.78 -39.40 17.65
C GLU A 48 21.80 -38.59 16.81
N ASP A 49 22.57 -39.23 15.92
CA ASP A 49 23.45 -38.54 14.97
C ASP A 49 22.67 -38.16 13.70
N THR A 50 21.57 -37.40 13.85
CA THR A 50 21.03 -36.66 12.70
C THR A 50 22.06 -35.60 12.34
N PRO A 51 22.80 -35.72 11.22
CA PRO A 51 23.91 -34.82 10.97
C PRO A 51 23.38 -33.39 10.83
N SER A 52 24.10 -32.42 11.39
CA SER A 52 23.67 -31.01 11.42
C SER A 52 23.34 -30.43 10.04
N TYR A 53 23.88 -31.00 8.96
CA TYR A 53 23.55 -30.60 7.59
C TYR A 53 22.11 -30.91 7.18
N ARG A 54 21.42 -31.88 7.81
CA ARG A 54 20.00 -32.19 7.54
C ARG A 54 19.04 -31.23 8.26
N LEU A 55 19.48 -30.63 9.37
CA LEU A 55 18.72 -29.62 10.12
C LEU A 55 18.86 -28.21 9.51
N ALA A 56 19.91 -27.98 8.73
CA ALA A 56 20.10 -26.73 8.00
C ALA A 56 19.28 -26.75 6.70
N ALA A 57 18.03 -26.28 6.76
CA ALA A 57 17.28 -25.92 5.57
C ALA A 57 17.93 -24.67 4.92
N ASN A 58 18.95 -24.89 4.09
CA ASN A 58 19.61 -23.84 3.34
C ASN A 58 18.75 -23.42 2.13
N ASN A 59 17.55 -22.90 2.41
CA ASN A 59 16.56 -22.44 1.43
C ASN A 59 16.90 -21.07 0.81
N TYR A 60 18.17 -20.64 0.88
CA TYR A 60 18.60 -19.43 0.20
C TYR A 60 19.08 -19.79 -1.21
N SER A 61 18.21 -19.56 -2.20
CA SER A 61 18.62 -19.58 -3.60
C SER A 61 19.59 -18.42 -3.87
N LYS A 62 20.51 -18.58 -4.83
CA LYS A 62 21.41 -17.50 -5.28
C LYS A 62 20.65 -16.30 -5.90
N ASP A 63 19.35 -16.48 -6.10
CA ASP A 63 18.35 -15.53 -6.58
C ASP A 63 17.58 -14.82 -5.44
N ASP A 64 17.78 -15.21 -4.18
CA ASP A 64 17.18 -14.55 -3.01
C ASP A 64 17.94 -13.27 -2.60
N LYS A 65 18.44 -12.56 -3.62
CA LYS A 65 18.86 -11.18 -3.45
C LYS A 65 17.57 -10.37 -3.34
N ARG A 66 17.25 -9.97 -2.12
CA ARG A 66 16.28 -8.89 -1.88
C ARG A 66 16.79 -7.68 -2.65
N GLU A 67 16.22 -7.43 -3.83
CA GLU A 67 16.43 -6.16 -4.51
C GLU A 67 15.86 -5.08 -3.59
N GLU A 68 16.73 -4.23 -3.07
CA GLU A 68 16.30 -3.03 -2.37
C GLU A 68 15.63 -2.14 -3.41
N ILE A 69 14.30 -2.21 -3.48
CA ILE A 69 13.50 -1.32 -4.32
C ILE A 69 13.78 0.10 -3.82
N PRO A 70 14.43 0.98 -4.60
CA PRO A 70 14.64 2.34 -4.17
C PRO A 70 13.28 3.02 -4.07
N PHE A 71 12.88 3.39 -2.86
CA PHE A 71 11.68 4.21 -2.65
C PHE A 71 11.98 5.61 -3.20
N SER A 72 11.38 5.95 -4.35
CA SER A 72 11.36 7.33 -4.80
C SER A 72 10.44 8.12 -3.86
N THR A 73 11.03 8.91 -2.96
CA THR A 73 10.28 9.93 -2.22
C THR A 73 9.88 11.00 -3.22
N GLY A 74 8.66 10.90 -3.78
CA GLY A 74 8.08 11.99 -4.55
C GLY A 74 7.79 13.18 -3.62
N ILE A 75 7.87 14.39 -4.16
CA ILE A 75 7.42 15.59 -3.45
C ILE A 75 5.89 15.55 -3.42
N SER A 76 5.30 15.72 -2.23
CA SER A 76 3.84 15.80 -2.12
C SER A 76 3.29 17.07 -2.76
N PHE A 77 2.00 17.06 -3.12
CA PHE A 77 1.32 18.22 -3.68
C PHE A 77 1.46 19.46 -2.80
N HIS A 78 1.17 19.33 -1.50
CA HIS A 78 1.30 20.42 -0.54
C HIS A 78 2.75 20.90 -0.35
N GLU A 79 3.74 20.00 -0.38
CA GLU A 79 5.15 20.38 -0.34
C GLU A 79 5.56 21.16 -1.60
N ASN A 80 5.04 20.78 -2.77
CA ASN A 80 5.31 21.52 -4.00
C ASN A 80 4.78 22.97 -3.90
N LEU A 81 3.56 23.16 -3.41
CA LEU A 81 2.99 24.50 -3.19
C LEU A 81 3.75 25.28 -2.13
N ALA A 82 4.18 24.63 -1.04
CA ALA A 82 5.00 25.27 -0.02
C ALA A 82 6.35 25.72 -0.58
N ASN A 83 6.96 24.93 -1.46
CA ASN A 83 8.18 25.32 -2.18
C ASN A 83 7.92 26.54 -3.08
N GLN A 84 6.82 26.55 -3.84
CA GLN A 84 6.45 27.69 -4.69
C GLN A 84 6.21 28.96 -3.86
N LEU A 85 5.56 28.85 -2.70
CA LEU A 85 5.41 29.96 -1.75
C LEU A 85 6.76 30.46 -1.22
N GLY A 86 7.70 29.54 -0.95
CA GLY A 86 9.06 29.85 -0.52
C GLY A 86 9.88 30.63 -1.55
N LEU A 87 9.57 30.51 -2.84
CA LEU A 87 10.20 31.25 -3.93
C LEU A 87 9.66 32.68 -4.08
N ARG A 88 8.51 33.01 -3.46
CA ARG A 88 7.92 34.35 -3.50
C ARG A 88 8.54 35.27 -2.44
N VAL A 89 8.65 36.55 -2.78
CA VAL A 89 9.11 37.60 -1.86
C VAL A 89 7.93 38.06 -1.00
N LEU A 90 7.79 37.44 0.16
CA LEU A 90 6.69 37.66 1.11
C LEU A 90 7.25 37.97 2.51
N SER A 91 6.49 38.73 3.31
CA SER A 91 6.79 38.92 4.74
C SER A 91 6.63 37.61 5.52
N GLU A 92 7.23 37.51 6.71
CA GLU A 92 7.07 36.31 7.55
C GLU A 92 5.60 36.04 7.90
N LYS A 93 4.82 37.10 8.18
CA LYS A 93 3.37 37.00 8.40
C LYS A 93 2.69 36.38 7.16
N GLN A 94 2.97 36.91 5.97
CA GLN A 94 2.38 36.41 4.73
C GLN A 94 2.78 34.97 4.41
N LYS A 95 4.02 34.57 4.70
CA LYS A 95 4.46 33.18 4.54
C LYS A 95 3.70 32.25 5.45
N ASN A 96 3.51 32.62 6.72
CA ASN A 96 2.76 31.80 7.67
C ASN A 96 1.29 31.66 7.26
N LEU A 97 0.66 32.77 6.85
CA LEU A 97 -0.71 32.77 6.34
C LEU A 97 -0.84 31.92 5.06
N GLY A 98 0.11 32.04 4.12
CA GLY A 98 0.13 31.24 2.89
C GLY A 98 0.32 29.74 3.15
N LEU A 99 1.19 29.38 4.09
CA LEU A 99 1.38 27.98 4.50
C LEU A 99 0.08 27.41 5.09
N TYR A 100 -0.62 28.20 5.91
CA TYR A 100 -1.90 27.81 6.49
C TYR A 100 -2.98 27.65 5.41
N LEU A 101 -3.06 28.57 4.44
CA LEU A 101 -3.98 28.47 3.32
C LEU A 101 -3.71 27.21 2.49
N ILE A 102 -2.45 26.93 2.13
CA ILE A 102 -2.05 25.72 1.41
C ILE A 102 -2.48 24.46 2.17
N GLY A 103 -2.32 24.45 3.50
CA GLY A 103 -2.77 23.34 4.35
C GLY A 103 -4.29 23.15 4.41
N ASN A 104 -5.08 24.15 4.01
CA ASN A 104 -6.55 24.06 3.91
C ASN A 104 -7.03 23.75 2.48
N ILE A 105 -6.13 23.58 1.52
CA ILE A 105 -6.46 23.13 0.17
C ILE A 105 -6.60 21.61 0.17
N ASP A 106 -7.72 21.13 -0.34
CA ASP A 106 -8.00 19.70 -0.46
C ASP A 106 -7.16 19.03 -1.56
N ASP A 107 -7.15 17.70 -1.60
CA ASP A 107 -6.42 16.91 -2.60
C ASP A 107 -6.87 17.20 -4.04
N ASP A 108 -8.11 17.66 -4.23
CA ASP A 108 -8.64 18.09 -5.53
C ASP A 108 -8.19 19.51 -5.94
N GLY A 109 -7.45 20.22 -5.06
CA GLY A 109 -6.95 21.57 -5.31
C GLY A 109 -7.93 22.70 -4.97
N TYR A 110 -9.09 22.42 -4.36
CA TYR A 110 -10.09 23.44 -4.00
C TYR A 110 -9.96 23.90 -2.54
N LEU A 111 -10.26 25.18 -2.30
CA LEU A 111 -10.39 25.75 -0.96
C LEU A 111 -11.87 25.72 -0.52
N ARG A 112 -12.27 24.67 0.21
CA ARG A 112 -13.68 24.50 0.62
C ARG A 112 -14.08 25.35 1.83
N ARG A 113 -13.12 25.78 2.65
CA ARG A 113 -13.39 26.58 3.86
C ARG A 113 -13.48 28.07 3.50
N LYS A 114 -14.39 28.78 4.15
CA LYS A 114 -14.55 30.24 3.99
C LYS A 114 -13.35 30.97 4.59
N LEU A 115 -12.90 32.04 3.95
CA LEU A 115 -11.80 32.87 4.45
C LEU A 115 -12.06 33.41 5.86
N SER A 116 -13.31 33.79 6.16
CA SER A 116 -13.73 34.22 7.50
C SER A 116 -13.40 33.20 8.59
N ALA A 117 -13.70 31.92 8.34
CA ALA A 117 -13.46 30.84 9.29
C ALA A 117 -11.97 30.53 9.42
N ILE A 118 -11.21 30.64 8.33
CA ILE A 118 -9.76 30.48 8.33
C ILE A 118 -9.10 31.59 9.15
N ALA A 119 -9.57 32.83 9.05
CA ALA A 119 -9.09 33.96 9.84
C ALA A 119 -9.35 33.74 11.34
N ASP A 120 -10.56 33.32 11.72
CA ASP A 120 -10.90 33.00 13.10
C ASP A 120 -10.02 31.85 13.66
N ASP A 121 -9.81 30.80 12.87
CA ASP A 121 -8.97 29.67 13.25
C ASP A 121 -7.49 30.09 13.44
N LEU A 122 -6.98 30.99 12.61
CA LEU A 122 -5.62 31.55 12.73
C LEU A 122 -5.45 32.40 13.99
N ALA A 123 -6.45 33.23 14.29
CA ALA A 123 -6.46 34.04 15.51
C ALA A 123 -6.44 33.15 16.76
N PHE A 124 -7.19 32.04 16.76
CA PHE A 124 -7.25 31.13 17.90
C PHE A 124 -6.03 30.20 18.02
N SER A 125 -5.59 29.61 16.91
CA SER A 125 -4.54 28.56 16.92
C SER A 125 -3.13 29.13 16.96
N ALA A 126 -2.86 30.20 16.20
CA ALA A 126 -1.53 30.76 16.05
C ALA A 126 -1.37 32.13 16.74
N GLY A 127 -2.46 32.71 17.28
CA GLY A 127 -2.44 34.06 17.85
C GLY A 127 -2.14 35.14 16.80
N VAL A 128 -2.41 34.86 15.52
CA VAL A 128 -2.14 35.75 14.40
C VAL A 128 -3.43 36.46 14.01
N GLU A 129 -3.49 37.78 14.22
CA GLU A 129 -4.60 38.60 13.75
C GLU A 129 -4.47 38.83 12.24
N THR A 130 -5.50 38.46 11.48
CA THR A 130 -5.58 38.66 10.04
C THR A 130 -7.02 38.94 9.62
N ASP A 131 -7.17 39.70 8.55
CA ASP A 131 -8.46 40.04 7.95
C ASP A 131 -8.71 39.19 6.70
N GLU A 132 -9.97 39.08 6.28
CA GLU A 132 -10.34 38.40 5.03
C GLU A 132 -9.62 38.99 3.82
N ASP A 133 -9.42 40.31 3.79
CA ASP A 133 -8.72 41.01 2.71
C ASP A 133 -7.24 40.60 2.61
N GLU A 134 -6.56 40.41 3.75
CA GLU A 134 -5.17 39.94 3.78
C GLU A 134 -5.08 38.49 3.27
N LEU A 135 -6.01 37.63 3.69
CA LEU A 135 -6.07 36.24 3.21
C LEU A 135 -6.37 36.20 1.71
N GLU A 136 -7.24 37.06 1.21
CA GLU A 136 -7.58 37.11 -0.21
C GLU A 136 -6.40 37.60 -1.07
N GLN A 137 -5.59 38.54 -0.56
CA GLN A 137 -4.33 38.93 -1.22
C GLN A 137 -3.38 37.74 -1.37
N ILE A 138 -3.24 36.93 -0.34
CA ILE A 138 -2.35 35.76 -0.36
C ILE A 138 -2.95 34.65 -1.24
N LEU A 139 -4.26 34.47 -1.21
CA LEU A 139 -4.95 33.51 -2.06
C LEU A 139 -4.71 33.81 -3.54
N ARG A 140 -4.71 35.08 -3.95
CA ARG A 140 -4.35 35.48 -5.32
C ARG A 140 -2.92 35.09 -5.71
N ILE A 141 -1.99 35.13 -4.76
CA ILE A 141 -0.61 34.71 -5.01
C ILE A 141 -0.56 33.19 -5.19
N ILE A 142 -1.37 32.45 -4.42
CA ILE A 142 -1.50 31.00 -4.56
C ILE A 142 -2.16 30.63 -5.89
N HIS A 143 -3.10 31.43 -6.40
CA HIS A 143 -3.72 31.21 -7.72
C HIS A 143 -2.71 31.27 -8.88
N ASP A 144 -1.59 31.98 -8.72
CA ASP A 144 -0.49 32.02 -9.70
C ASP A 144 0.43 30.77 -9.64
N PHE A 145 0.13 29.79 -8.80
CA PHE A 145 0.95 28.58 -8.65
C PHE A 145 0.57 27.53 -9.69
N GLU A 146 1.46 26.55 -9.89
CA GLU A 146 1.17 25.39 -10.73
C GLU A 146 0.71 24.20 -9.87
N PRO A 147 -0.36 23.50 -10.26
CA PRO A 147 -1.22 23.71 -11.45
C PRO A 147 -2.17 24.91 -11.34
N VAL A 148 -2.55 25.50 -12.49
CA VAL A 148 -3.52 26.61 -12.55
C VAL A 148 -4.89 26.23 -11.99
N GLY A 149 -5.59 27.19 -11.39
CA GLY A 149 -6.91 26.96 -10.78
C GLY A 149 -6.85 26.43 -9.33
N ILE A 150 -5.65 26.31 -8.75
CA ILE A 150 -5.44 25.87 -7.38
C ILE A 150 -5.94 26.90 -6.37
N GLY A 151 -6.57 26.44 -5.29
CA GLY A 151 -7.18 27.34 -4.29
C GLY A 151 -8.48 28.01 -4.75
N ALA A 152 -9.09 27.55 -5.85
CA ALA A 152 -10.43 27.96 -6.24
C ALA A 152 -11.49 27.45 -5.24
N ARG A 153 -12.59 28.18 -5.06
CA ARG A 153 -13.71 27.79 -4.18
C ARG A 153 -14.71 26.90 -4.91
N ASP A 154 -14.81 27.05 -6.23
CA ASP A 154 -15.65 26.24 -7.10
C ASP A 154 -15.03 26.05 -8.50
N LEU A 155 -15.67 25.19 -9.30
CA LEU A 155 -15.23 24.91 -10.66
C LEU A 155 -15.28 26.15 -11.57
N GLN A 156 -16.23 27.06 -11.33
CA GLN A 156 -16.36 28.26 -12.14
C GLN A 156 -15.17 29.19 -11.92
N GLU A 157 -14.77 29.41 -10.67
CA GLU A 157 -13.58 30.16 -10.29
C GLU A 157 -12.33 29.49 -10.85
N CYS A 158 -12.20 28.17 -10.73
CA CYS A 158 -11.08 27.40 -11.31
C CYS A 158 -10.90 27.64 -12.82
N LEU A 159 -11.99 27.77 -13.58
CA LEU A 159 -11.95 28.03 -15.03
C LEU A 159 -11.71 29.50 -15.39
N LEU A 160 -11.82 30.43 -14.43
CA LEU A 160 -11.61 31.87 -14.63
C LEU A 160 -10.17 32.31 -14.29
N LEU A 161 -9.46 31.51 -13.50
CA LEU A 161 -8.07 31.69 -13.11
C LEU A 161 -7.12 31.21 -14.23
#